data_AF-A0A381UP61-F1
#
_entry.id   AF-A0A381UP61-F1
#
_cell.length_a   1.000
_cell.length_b   1.000
_cell.length_c   1.000
_cell.angle_alpha   90.00
_cell.angle_beta   90.00
_cell.angle_gamma   90.00
#
_symmetry.space_group_name_H-M   'P 1'
#
loop_
_entity.id
_entity.type
_entity.pdbx_description
1 polymer ?
#
loop_
_entity_poly.entity_id
_entity_poly.type
_entity_poly.pdbx_seq_one_letter_code
_entity_poly.pdbx_strand_id
1 'polypeptide(L)'
;MMKNLKDAIVIGLAVGIFGNAAAVAVDWPQWGGNTLGRNMFAPGATGLPDKVEPGDFKQGTEDVDLSTAKNVKWAAKLGTQSYGNTTVSNGRIFIGTNNDSMRDPKHPGDRSILLCLDEKSGDFLWQLVIPKLKSGKVNDWESLGLLSSPTVVDNRLYVVSSRCEVLCVDVAGLSNGNDGPYKDEAVYVHLDTGKPPAKLGPKDGDIIWRYDMMDELGVFPHNASNCSIIVVGDMVYACTSNGQDWTHSNVPSPLSPSFIALDAKTGELKGEDDAGIGPNIFHGQWSSPSYGVVNGQGQLFFGGGDGICYAFNPKPVYDEDEDLDFLRKVWWFDANPPEYKKDEDGKAIKYPAAEGPSEINATPVF
;
A
#
# COMPACT_ATOMS: atom_id res chain seq x y z
N MET A 1 -26.58 -13.54 82.55
CA MET A 1 -26.57 -15.01 82.33
C MET A 1 -27.89 -15.41 81.70
N MET A 2 -27.93 -15.65 80.38
CA MET A 2 -29.04 -16.35 79.71
C MET A 2 -28.60 -16.81 78.32
N LYS A 3 -29.09 -17.99 77.95
CA LYS A 3 -28.67 -18.88 76.85
C LYS A 3 -29.33 -18.57 75.50
N ASN A 4 -28.81 -19.29 74.47
CA ASN A 4 -29.41 -19.78 73.21
C ASN A 4 -29.01 -18.98 71.95
N LEU A 5 -28.15 -19.50 71.05
CA LEU A 5 -28.31 -20.57 70.04
C LEU A 5 -29.13 -20.11 68.81
N LYS A 6 -28.49 -20.04 67.63
CA LYS A 6 -28.95 -20.59 66.33
C LYS A 6 -28.11 -20.09 65.14
N ASP A 7 -27.62 -21.06 64.38
CA ASP A 7 -27.56 -21.16 62.91
C ASP A 7 -27.16 -19.92 62.09
N ALA A 8 -25.99 -19.98 61.47
CA ALA A 8 -25.70 -19.20 60.27
C ALA A 8 -25.11 -20.13 59.20
N ILE A 9 -25.90 -20.26 58.14
CA ILE A 9 -25.70 -21.04 56.92
C ILE A 9 -24.46 -20.56 56.17
N VAL A 10 -23.67 -21.52 55.70
CA VAL A 10 -22.60 -21.33 54.72
C VAL A 10 -23.21 -20.86 53.40
N ILE A 11 -22.87 -19.65 52.96
CA ILE A 11 -22.98 -19.25 51.55
C ILE A 11 -21.57 -18.87 51.11
N GLY A 12 -20.87 -19.83 50.51
CA GLY A 12 -19.65 -19.57 49.77
C GLY A 12 -20.01 -18.85 48.47
N LEU A 13 -19.73 -17.55 48.39
CA LEU A 13 -19.72 -16.84 47.11
C LEU A 13 -18.44 -17.26 46.37
N ALA A 14 -18.55 -18.26 45.50
CA ALA A 14 -17.57 -18.47 44.45
C ALA A 14 -17.76 -17.36 43.42
N VAL A 15 -16.98 -16.28 43.55
CA VAL A 15 -16.82 -15.29 42.48
C VAL A 15 -16.10 -15.99 41.35
N GLY A 16 -16.86 -16.48 40.37
CA GLY A 16 -16.31 -16.94 39.10
C GLY A 16 -15.66 -15.75 38.41
N ILE A 17 -14.32 -15.68 38.49
CA ILE A 17 -13.53 -14.83 37.62
C ILE A 17 -13.68 -15.44 36.22
N PHE A 18 -14.71 -15.02 35.49
CA PHE A 18 -14.70 -15.12 34.04
C PHE A 18 -13.62 -14.16 33.56
N GLY A 19 -12.39 -14.66 33.48
CA GLY A 19 -11.33 -14.01 32.74
C GLY A 19 -11.79 -13.96 31.28
N ASN A 20 -12.39 -12.84 30.89
CA ASN A 20 -12.39 -12.44 29.49
C ASN A 20 -10.92 -12.29 29.12
N ALA A 21 -10.34 -13.35 28.55
CA ALA A 21 -9.15 -13.20 27.75
C ALA A 21 -9.56 -12.28 26.59
N ALA A 22 -9.36 -10.97 26.78
CA ALA A 22 -9.42 -10.03 25.68
C ALA A 22 -8.41 -10.54 24.66
N ALA A 23 -8.89 -11.06 23.54
CA ALA A 23 -8.03 -11.32 22.41
C ALA A 23 -7.39 -9.98 22.06
N VAL A 24 -6.09 -9.86 22.32
CA VAL A 24 -5.31 -8.73 21.82
C VAL A 24 -5.15 -9.01 20.33
N ALA A 25 -6.04 -8.44 19.52
CA ALA A 25 -5.87 -8.45 18.07
C ALA A 25 -4.55 -7.72 17.79
N VAL A 26 -3.66 -8.38 17.05
CA VAL A 26 -2.40 -7.78 16.62
C VAL A 26 -2.69 -6.94 15.39
N ASP A 27 -2.06 -5.77 15.31
CA ASP A 27 -2.07 -4.92 14.11
C ASP A 27 -1.71 -5.71 12.85
N TRP A 28 -2.18 -5.22 11.70
CA TRP A 28 -1.79 -5.66 10.36
C TRP A 28 -1.22 -4.44 9.60
N PRO A 29 -0.01 -3.99 9.94
CA PRO A 29 0.47 -2.64 9.63
C PRO A 29 0.91 -2.44 8.17
N GLN A 30 0.85 -3.49 7.34
CA GLN A 30 1.26 -3.44 5.94
C GLN A 30 0.71 -4.65 5.16
N TRP A 31 0.86 -4.63 3.84
CA TRP A 31 0.64 -5.81 2.98
C TRP A 31 1.43 -7.02 3.50
N GLY A 32 0.85 -8.21 3.62
CA GLY A 32 1.58 -9.36 4.21
C GLY A 32 1.74 -9.32 5.74
N GLY A 33 1.14 -8.34 6.41
CA GLY A 33 1.02 -8.29 7.86
C GLY A 33 2.32 -7.95 8.57
N ASN A 34 2.59 -8.61 9.69
CA ASN A 34 3.71 -8.26 10.57
C ASN A 34 5.08 -8.78 10.09
N THR A 35 5.15 -9.40 8.90
CA THR A 35 6.40 -9.96 8.38
C THR A 35 6.91 -9.16 7.19
N LEU A 36 8.22 -8.93 7.16
CA LEU A 36 8.90 -8.33 6.01
C LEU A 36 8.93 -9.28 4.80
N GLY A 37 8.81 -10.60 5.01
CA GLY A 37 8.70 -11.61 3.96
C GLY A 37 7.35 -11.64 3.24
N ARG A 38 6.37 -10.82 3.67
CA ARG A 38 5.03 -10.72 3.08
C ARG A 38 4.21 -12.01 3.08
N ASN A 39 4.56 -12.98 3.92
CA ASN A 39 3.78 -14.20 4.07
C ASN A 39 2.45 -13.88 4.78
N MET A 40 1.32 -14.17 4.12
CA MET A 40 -0.05 -13.81 4.55
C MET A 40 -0.56 -14.70 5.69
N PHE A 41 0.23 -14.82 6.75
CA PHE A 41 -0.08 -15.63 7.91
C PHE A 41 -0.27 -14.73 9.14
N ALA A 42 -1.36 -14.96 9.89
CA ALA A 42 -1.66 -14.29 11.14
C ALA A 42 -1.36 -15.22 12.33
N PRO A 43 -0.17 -15.14 12.96
CA PRO A 43 0.19 -16.04 14.04
C PRO A 43 -0.78 -15.90 15.23
N GLY A 44 -1.34 -17.02 15.69
CA GLY A 44 -2.22 -17.04 16.86
C GLY A 44 -3.64 -16.54 16.63
N ALA A 45 -4.02 -16.18 15.39
CA ALA A 45 -5.41 -15.87 15.07
C ALA A 45 -6.27 -17.14 15.22
N THR A 46 -7.16 -17.12 16.20
CA THR A 46 -8.07 -18.24 16.51
C THR A 46 -9.48 -17.71 16.74
N GLY A 47 -10.49 -18.58 16.64
CA GLY A 47 -11.89 -18.17 16.81
C GLY A 47 -12.42 -17.24 15.72
N LEU A 48 -11.76 -17.21 14.55
CA LEU A 48 -12.26 -16.48 13.38
C LEU A 48 -13.54 -17.13 12.85
N PRO A 49 -14.51 -16.34 12.37
CA PRO A 49 -15.70 -16.90 11.73
C PRO A 49 -15.28 -17.68 10.47
N ASP A 50 -15.81 -18.89 10.32
CA ASP A 50 -15.63 -19.73 9.12
C ASP A 50 -16.53 -19.29 7.96
N LYS A 51 -17.49 -18.39 8.23
CA LYS A 51 -18.38 -17.79 7.25
C LYS A 51 -18.70 -16.34 7.61
N VAL A 52 -18.71 -15.46 6.61
CA VAL A 52 -19.20 -14.08 6.73
C VAL A 52 -20.35 -13.89 5.76
N GLU A 53 -21.47 -13.34 6.22
CA GLU A 53 -22.59 -12.93 5.37
C GLU A 53 -22.68 -11.40 5.44
N PRO A 54 -22.38 -10.66 4.36
CA PRO A 54 -22.21 -9.21 4.39
C PRO A 54 -23.51 -8.44 4.70
N GLY A 55 -24.66 -9.09 4.59
CA GLY A 55 -25.98 -8.48 4.65
C GLY A 55 -26.48 -8.02 3.29
N ASP A 56 -27.79 -7.82 3.18
CA ASP A 56 -28.46 -7.28 2.01
C ASP A 56 -28.32 -5.75 1.95
N PHE A 57 -28.41 -5.17 0.76
CA PHE A 57 -28.55 -3.72 0.63
C PHE A 57 -29.95 -3.28 1.02
N LYS A 58 -30.06 -2.15 1.74
CA LYS A 58 -31.35 -1.51 1.98
C LYS A 58 -31.93 -1.07 0.64
N GLN A 59 -33.21 -1.37 0.43
CA GLN A 59 -33.89 -1.15 -0.84
C GLN A 59 -33.70 0.29 -1.37
N GLY A 60 -33.19 0.41 -2.59
CA GLY A 60 -32.99 1.70 -3.26
C GLY A 60 -31.77 2.49 -2.78
N THR A 61 -30.87 1.87 -2.01
CA THR A 61 -29.64 2.49 -1.50
C THR A 61 -28.43 1.57 -1.70
N GLU A 62 -27.24 2.11 -1.48
CA GLU A 62 -25.99 1.34 -1.42
C GLU A 62 -25.56 1.05 0.02
N ASP A 63 -26.45 1.28 1.00
CA ASP A 63 -26.19 1.01 2.40
C ASP A 63 -26.51 -0.44 2.74
N VAL A 64 -25.61 -1.09 3.47
CA VAL A 64 -25.81 -2.45 3.97
C VAL A 64 -26.79 -2.45 5.14
N ASP A 65 -27.75 -3.37 5.12
CA ASP A 65 -28.60 -3.70 6.27
C ASP A 65 -27.90 -4.72 7.16
N LEU A 66 -27.15 -4.22 8.15
CA LEU A 66 -26.43 -5.05 9.11
C LEU A 66 -27.34 -5.98 9.94
N SER A 67 -28.66 -5.77 9.98
CA SER A 67 -29.59 -6.70 10.66
C SER A 67 -29.72 -8.05 9.94
N THR A 68 -29.38 -8.07 8.65
CA THR A 68 -29.36 -9.27 7.80
C THR A 68 -27.97 -9.90 7.71
N ALA A 69 -26.93 -9.22 8.22
CA ALA A 69 -25.56 -9.69 8.18
C ALA A 69 -25.28 -10.73 9.27
N LYS A 70 -24.31 -11.62 9.03
CA LYS A 70 -23.79 -12.56 10.03
C LYS A 70 -22.28 -12.47 10.11
N ASN A 71 -21.75 -12.46 11.34
CA ASN A 71 -20.33 -12.33 11.62
C ASN A 71 -19.71 -11.04 11.04
N VAL A 72 -20.50 -9.98 10.91
CA VAL A 72 -20.09 -8.64 10.50
C VAL A 72 -20.28 -7.69 11.68
N LYS A 73 -19.23 -6.93 12.01
CA LYS A 73 -19.27 -5.97 13.13
C LYS A 73 -19.80 -4.60 12.71
N TRP A 74 -19.35 -4.11 11.55
CA TRP A 74 -19.75 -2.85 10.94
C TRP A 74 -19.41 -2.90 9.45
N ALA A 75 -19.94 -1.96 8.68
CA ALA A 75 -19.63 -1.78 7.26
C ALA A 75 -19.36 -0.29 6.99
N ALA A 76 -18.35 -0.02 6.15
CA ALA A 76 -18.00 1.33 5.70
C ALA A 76 -18.04 1.40 4.16
N LYS A 77 -18.69 2.43 3.63
CA LYS A 77 -18.83 2.60 2.18
C LYS A 77 -17.52 3.12 1.56
N LEU A 78 -16.94 2.39 0.61
CA LEU A 78 -15.77 2.87 -0.15
C LEU A 78 -16.21 3.60 -1.42
N GLY A 79 -15.26 4.10 -2.20
CA GLY A 79 -15.50 4.47 -3.59
C GLY A 79 -15.82 3.27 -4.47
N THR A 80 -16.04 3.50 -5.76
CA THR A 80 -16.41 2.46 -6.73
C THR A 80 -15.22 1.59 -7.15
N GLN A 81 -13.98 2.05 -6.93
CA GLN A 81 -12.74 1.34 -7.25
C GLN A 81 -11.79 1.33 -6.06
N SER A 82 -11.42 0.14 -5.57
CA SER A 82 -10.48 -0.05 -4.46
C SER A 82 -9.65 -1.30 -4.71
N TYR A 83 -8.35 -1.12 -5.00
CA TYR A 83 -7.41 -2.20 -5.35
C TYR A 83 -6.36 -2.45 -4.26
N GLY A 84 -5.92 -1.38 -3.58
CA GLY A 84 -4.96 -1.47 -2.49
C GLY A 84 -5.54 -2.22 -1.30
N ASN A 85 -4.73 -3.03 -0.65
CA ASN A 85 -5.14 -3.83 0.48
C ASN A 85 -5.22 -2.98 1.76
N THR A 86 -6.14 -3.38 2.63
CA THR A 86 -6.36 -2.73 3.92
C THR A 86 -5.15 -2.90 4.84
N THR A 87 -4.77 -1.81 5.50
CA THR A 87 -3.80 -1.79 6.60
C THR A 87 -4.52 -1.43 7.89
N VAL A 88 -4.25 -2.18 8.96
CA VAL A 88 -4.83 -1.93 10.28
C VAL A 88 -3.70 -1.67 11.26
N SER A 89 -3.65 -0.50 11.87
CA SER A 89 -2.66 -0.22 12.91
C SER A 89 -3.14 0.78 13.93
N ASN A 90 -2.87 0.52 15.21
CA ASN A 90 -3.11 1.42 16.34
C ASN A 90 -4.54 2.00 16.36
N GLY A 91 -5.55 1.14 16.18
CA GLY A 91 -6.95 1.54 16.21
C GLY A 91 -7.45 2.21 14.93
N ARG A 92 -6.65 2.22 13.86
CA ARG A 92 -6.99 2.84 12.58
C ARG A 92 -6.93 1.84 11.44
N ILE A 93 -7.79 2.07 10.46
CA ILE A 93 -7.81 1.37 9.19
C ILE A 93 -7.44 2.34 8.09
N PHE A 94 -6.47 1.97 7.26
CA PHE A 94 -6.04 2.72 6.09
C PHE A 94 -6.35 1.91 4.83
N ILE A 95 -7.04 2.53 3.87
CA ILE A 95 -7.43 1.87 2.62
C ILE A 95 -7.45 2.84 1.45
N GLY A 96 -6.89 2.40 0.32
CA GLY A 96 -6.94 3.13 -0.94
C GLY A 96 -8.27 2.95 -1.66
N THR A 97 -8.85 4.05 -2.15
CA THR A 97 -10.12 4.04 -2.89
C THR A 97 -10.20 5.24 -3.84
N ASN A 98 -11.28 5.37 -4.62
CA ASN A 98 -11.55 6.57 -5.40
C ASN A 98 -12.59 7.48 -4.71
N ASN A 99 -12.81 8.67 -5.25
CA ASN A 99 -13.63 9.69 -4.63
C ASN A 99 -15.12 9.67 -5.03
N ASP A 100 -15.61 8.59 -5.66
CA ASP A 100 -17.03 8.49 -6.08
C ASP A 100 -17.98 8.47 -4.87
N SER A 101 -17.53 7.95 -3.73
CA SER A 101 -18.16 8.15 -2.43
C SER A 101 -17.57 9.38 -1.73
N MET A 102 -17.83 10.57 -2.29
CA MET A 102 -17.22 11.83 -1.87
C MET A 102 -17.54 12.17 -0.40
N ARG A 103 -16.50 12.34 0.41
CA ARG A 103 -16.60 12.67 1.84
C ARG A 103 -16.37 14.15 2.15
N ASP A 104 -15.57 14.83 1.35
CA ASP A 104 -15.36 16.27 1.46
C ASP A 104 -15.86 16.97 0.18
N PRO A 105 -16.96 17.76 0.25
CA PRO A 105 -17.48 18.50 -0.90
C PRO A 105 -16.50 19.55 -1.45
N LYS A 106 -15.43 19.91 -0.72
CA LYS A 106 -14.35 20.78 -1.20
C LYS A 106 -13.51 20.13 -2.30
N HIS A 107 -13.51 18.80 -2.39
CA HIS A 107 -12.69 18.04 -3.31
C HIS A 107 -13.53 17.19 -4.27
N PRO A 108 -14.34 17.79 -5.16
CA PRO A 108 -15.12 17.03 -6.14
C PRO A 108 -14.23 16.47 -7.25
N GLY A 109 -14.81 15.52 -8.00
CA GLY A 109 -14.24 14.94 -9.21
C GLY A 109 -13.38 13.71 -8.95
N ASP A 110 -12.81 13.19 -10.04
CA ASP A 110 -11.95 12.01 -10.05
C ASP A 110 -10.64 12.28 -9.31
N ARG A 111 -10.41 11.47 -8.26
CA ARG A 111 -9.31 11.58 -7.30
C ARG A 111 -9.05 10.22 -6.69
N SER A 112 -7.78 9.94 -6.44
CA SER A 112 -7.38 8.83 -5.60
C SER A 112 -7.44 9.27 -4.14
N ILE A 113 -7.93 8.41 -3.26
CA ILE A 113 -8.14 8.70 -1.84
C ILE A 113 -7.43 7.65 -1.01
N LEU A 114 -6.59 8.08 -0.07
CA LEU A 114 -6.26 7.25 1.10
C LEU A 114 -7.24 7.59 2.20
N LEU A 115 -8.06 6.62 2.58
CA LEU A 115 -9.08 6.77 3.60
C LEU A 115 -8.57 6.25 4.95
N CYS A 116 -8.75 7.03 6.02
CA CYS A 116 -8.53 6.60 7.40
C CYS A 116 -9.86 6.45 8.14
N LEU A 117 -10.09 5.26 8.70
CA LEU A 117 -11.27 4.92 9.49
C LEU A 117 -10.88 4.47 10.90
N ASP A 118 -11.79 4.63 11.86
CA ASP A 118 -11.67 4.02 13.17
C ASP A 118 -11.86 2.50 13.06
N GLU A 119 -10.96 1.71 13.64
CA GLU A 119 -11.01 0.24 13.56
C GLU A 119 -12.24 -0.36 14.26
N LYS A 120 -12.73 0.26 15.33
CA LYS A 120 -13.80 -0.31 16.15
C LYS A 120 -15.17 -0.04 15.58
N SER A 121 -15.39 1.14 14.99
CA SER A 121 -16.68 1.58 14.47
C SER A 121 -16.75 1.67 12.94
N GLY A 122 -15.62 1.77 12.24
CA GLY A 122 -15.58 2.08 10.81
C GLY A 122 -15.85 3.57 10.50
N ASP A 123 -15.87 4.43 11.53
CA ASP A 123 -16.14 5.86 11.36
C ASP A 123 -15.04 6.57 10.58
N PHE A 124 -15.44 7.50 9.73
CA PHE A 124 -14.51 8.34 8.97
C PHE A 124 -13.72 9.29 9.87
N LEU A 125 -12.40 9.13 9.90
CA LEU A 125 -11.47 9.99 10.64
C LEU A 125 -10.94 11.12 9.75
N TRP A 126 -10.16 10.77 8.72
CA TRP A 126 -9.55 11.71 7.78
C TRP A 126 -9.30 11.04 6.42
N GLN A 127 -9.03 11.84 5.38
CA GLN A 127 -8.61 11.34 4.07
C GLN A 127 -7.44 12.17 3.51
N LEU A 128 -6.51 11.49 2.83
CA LEU A 128 -5.56 12.16 1.94
C LEU A 128 -6.17 12.20 0.54
N VAL A 129 -6.25 13.40 -0.03
CA VAL A 129 -6.80 13.65 -1.35
C VAL A 129 -5.68 13.78 -2.36
N ILE A 130 -5.64 12.89 -3.35
CA ILE A 130 -4.61 12.86 -4.38
C ILE A 130 -5.26 13.22 -5.73
N PRO A 131 -4.95 14.38 -6.34
CA PRO A 131 -5.49 14.74 -7.65
C PRO A 131 -4.84 13.91 -8.76
N LYS A 132 -5.61 13.63 -9.81
CA LYS A 132 -5.14 12.87 -10.98
C LYS A 132 -4.06 13.61 -11.77
N LEU A 133 -3.17 12.87 -12.42
CA LEU A 133 -2.17 13.44 -13.34
C LEU A 133 -2.85 14.04 -14.58
N LYS A 134 -2.36 15.20 -15.04
CA LYS A 134 -2.86 15.86 -16.26
C LYS A 134 -2.67 15.03 -17.54
N SER A 135 -1.69 14.13 -17.55
CA SER A 135 -1.44 13.21 -18.66
C SER A 135 -2.55 12.16 -18.82
N GLY A 136 -3.41 11.98 -17.80
CA GLY A 136 -4.55 11.07 -17.84
C GLY A 136 -4.13 9.62 -18.05
N LYS A 137 -4.97 8.86 -18.76
CA LYS A 137 -4.91 7.39 -18.84
C LYS A 137 -3.56 6.75 -19.14
N VAL A 138 -2.66 7.47 -19.82
CA VAL A 138 -1.32 6.92 -20.13
C VAL A 138 -0.51 6.71 -18.85
N ASN A 139 -0.64 7.60 -17.86
CA ASN A 139 0.10 7.53 -16.60
C ASN A 139 -0.79 7.29 -15.37
N ASP A 140 -2.05 7.76 -15.39
CA ASP A 140 -3.01 7.66 -14.29
C ASP A 140 -4.42 7.45 -14.87
N TRP A 141 -4.90 6.21 -14.79
CA TRP A 141 -6.16 5.80 -15.38
C TRP A 141 -7.35 6.37 -14.61
N GLU A 142 -8.32 6.86 -15.37
CA GLU A 142 -9.51 7.53 -14.85
C GLU A 142 -10.30 6.63 -13.91
N SER A 143 -10.86 7.22 -12.86
CA SER A 143 -11.65 6.58 -11.80
C SER A 143 -10.94 5.51 -10.99
N LEU A 144 -9.69 5.12 -11.29
CA LEU A 144 -8.97 4.20 -10.42
C LEU A 144 -8.72 4.86 -9.06
N GLY A 145 -8.84 4.08 -7.99
CA GLY A 145 -8.52 4.55 -6.65
C GLY A 145 -7.02 4.65 -6.41
N LEU A 146 -6.64 4.78 -5.14
CA LEU A 146 -5.25 4.56 -4.73
C LEU A 146 -4.95 3.05 -4.69
N LEU A 147 -3.98 2.59 -5.50
CA LEU A 147 -3.65 1.16 -5.63
C LEU A 147 -2.65 0.68 -4.57
N SER A 148 -1.81 1.57 -4.04
CA SER A 148 -0.81 1.24 -3.03
C SER A 148 -1.44 0.84 -1.71
N SER A 149 -1.03 -0.31 -1.18
CA SER A 149 -1.34 -0.69 0.20
C SER A 149 -0.41 0.09 1.13
N PRO A 150 -0.94 0.84 2.11
CA PRO A 150 -0.11 1.60 3.04
C PRO A 150 0.82 0.70 3.86
N THR A 151 1.91 1.26 4.35
CA THR A 151 2.77 0.62 5.35
C THR A 151 2.97 1.57 6.52
N VAL A 152 2.64 1.11 7.73
CA VAL A 152 2.71 1.89 8.96
C VAL A 152 3.90 1.44 9.79
N VAL A 153 4.73 2.40 10.18
CA VAL A 153 5.81 2.21 11.15
C VAL A 153 5.69 3.32 12.18
N ASP A 154 5.42 2.96 13.43
CA ASP A 154 5.14 3.90 14.52
C ASP A 154 4.02 4.89 14.16
N ASN A 155 4.33 6.19 14.10
CA ASN A 155 3.40 7.28 13.76
C ASN A 155 3.53 7.73 12.29
N ARG A 156 4.20 6.95 11.44
CA ARG A 156 4.47 7.26 10.03
C ARG A 156 3.73 6.24 9.14
N LEU A 157 3.05 6.73 8.12
CA LEU A 157 2.46 5.94 7.06
C LEU A 157 3.19 6.21 5.74
N TYR A 158 3.59 5.17 5.04
CA TYR A 158 4.24 5.26 3.72
C TYR A 158 3.32 4.69 2.64
N VAL A 159 3.22 5.39 1.51
CA VAL A 159 2.38 4.98 0.38
C VAL A 159 2.93 5.51 -0.94
N VAL A 160 2.67 4.79 -2.04
CA VAL A 160 2.88 5.32 -3.40
C VAL A 160 1.57 5.92 -3.90
N SER A 161 1.57 7.21 -4.20
CA SER A 161 0.39 7.93 -4.71
C SER A 161 0.10 7.56 -6.17
N SER A 162 -1.13 7.81 -6.65
CA SER A 162 -1.44 7.62 -8.08
C SER A 162 -0.68 8.57 -9.01
N ARG A 163 -0.04 9.62 -8.46
CA ARG A 163 0.79 10.56 -9.19
C ARG A 163 2.26 10.12 -9.27
N CYS A 164 2.57 8.86 -8.95
CA CYS A 164 3.94 8.34 -8.97
C CYS A 164 4.85 9.01 -7.93
N GLU A 165 4.33 9.24 -6.73
CA GLU A 165 5.06 9.85 -5.63
C GLU A 165 5.21 8.84 -4.49
N VAL A 166 6.37 8.78 -3.85
CA VAL A 166 6.49 8.17 -2.53
C VAL A 166 6.13 9.24 -1.49
N LEU A 167 5.13 8.94 -0.66
CA LEU A 167 4.66 9.85 0.38
C LEU A 167 4.90 9.24 1.76
N CYS A 168 5.33 10.09 2.69
CA CYS A 168 5.20 9.82 4.12
C CYS A 168 4.14 10.74 4.72
N VAL A 169 3.23 10.17 5.50
CA VAL A 169 2.02 10.81 6.01
C VAL A 169 1.90 10.56 7.51
N ASP A 170 1.47 11.55 8.29
CA ASP A 170 1.13 11.32 9.71
C ASP A 170 -0.13 10.45 9.80
N VAL A 171 -0.08 9.37 10.58
CA VAL A 171 -1.22 8.49 10.84
C VAL A 171 -2.42 9.22 11.47
N ALA A 172 -2.20 10.37 12.10
CA ALA A 172 -3.24 11.23 12.66
C ALA A 172 -3.91 12.18 11.64
N GLY A 173 -3.37 12.30 10.42
CA GLY A 173 -3.72 13.38 9.49
C GLY A 173 -3.51 14.75 10.14
N LEU A 174 -4.18 15.80 9.66
CA LEU A 174 -4.02 17.16 10.23
C LEU A 174 -4.75 17.39 11.56
N SER A 175 -5.26 16.34 12.21
CA SER A 175 -6.04 16.47 13.45
C SER A 175 -5.22 16.94 14.66
N ASN A 176 -3.91 16.70 14.63
CA ASN A 176 -2.91 17.11 15.62
C ASN A 176 -2.00 18.27 15.14
N GLY A 177 -2.34 18.91 14.02
CA GLY A 177 -1.48 19.89 13.36
C GLY A 177 -0.70 19.26 12.20
N ASN A 178 0.30 19.97 11.68
CA ASN A 178 1.18 19.44 10.63
C ASN A 178 2.53 19.05 11.25
N ASP A 179 2.89 17.76 11.11
CA ASP A 179 4.05 17.09 11.72
C ASP A 179 5.30 17.05 10.81
N GLY A 180 5.21 17.64 9.60
CA GLY A 180 6.24 17.58 8.58
C GLY A 180 6.97 18.89 8.29
N PRO A 181 8.13 18.84 7.62
CA PRO A 181 8.66 20.01 6.93
C PRO A 181 7.79 20.42 5.73
N TYR A 182 7.03 19.50 5.13
CA TYR A 182 6.12 19.81 4.03
C TYR A 182 4.90 20.60 4.55
N LYS A 183 4.58 21.74 3.91
CA LYS A 183 3.51 22.67 4.32
C LYS A 183 2.55 23.02 3.17
N ASP A 184 2.69 22.36 2.04
CA ASP A 184 2.01 22.70 0.79
C ASP A 184 0.81 21.79 0.50
N GLU A 185 0.20 21.14 1.49
CA GLU A 185 -0.96 20.25 1.31
C GLU A 185 -2.13 21.00 0.67
N ALA A 186 -2.31 22.28 1.01
CA ALA A 186 -3.33 23.13 0.44
C ALA A 186 -3.15 23.30 -1.08
N VAL A 187 -1.90 23.33 -1.55
CA VAL A 187 -1.58 23.36 -2.99
C VAL A 187 -1.69 21.96 -3.58
N TYR A 188 -1.14 20.96 -2.88
CA TYR A 188 -1.07 19.55 -3.30
C TYR A 188 -2.40 19.01 -3.79
N VAL A 189 -3.47 19.18 -2.99
CA VAL A 189 -4.80 18.63 -3.31
C VAL A 189 -5.42 19.23 -4.57
N HIS A 190 -4.83 20.27 -5.14
CA HIS A 190 -5.26 20.96 -6.36
C HIS A 190 -4.22 20.97 -7.49
N LEU A 191 -3.10 20.22 -7.36
CA LEU A 191 -2.14 20.04 -8.45
C LEU A 191 -2.86 19.68 -9.75
N ASP A 192 -2.42 20.30 -10.86
CA ASP A 192 -2.97 20.16 -12.21
C ASP A 192 -4.44 20.56 -12.43
N THR A 193 -5.15 21.04 -11.40
CA THR A 193 -6.57 21.44 -11.54
C THR A 193 -6.78 22.92 -11.86
N GLY A 194 -5.74 23.76 -11.70
CA GLY A 194 -5.81 25.21 -11.86
C GLY A 194 -6.58 25.94 -10.74
N LYS A 195 -7.03 25.23 -9.71
CA LYS A 195 -7.73 25.82 -8.55
C LYS A 195 -6.73 26.48 -7.58
N PRO A 196 -7.14 27.54 -6.85
CA PRO A 196 -6.32 28.12 -5.79
C PRO A 196 -6.08 27.12 -4.64
N PRO A 197 -5.11 27.36 -3.74
CA PRO A 197 -4.89 26.49 -2.58
C PRO A 197 -6.18 26.23 -1.80
N ALA A 198 -6.39 24.98 -1.40
CA ALA A 198 -7.57 24.56 -0.65
C ALA A 198 -7.54 25.06 0.80
N LYS A 199 -8.73 25.11 1.41
CA LYS A 199 -8.85 25.29 2.86
C LYS A 199 -8.81 23.92 3.55
N LEU A 200 -7.69 23.64 4.19
CA LEU A 200 -7.47 22.45 5.00
C LEU A 200 -8.20 22.52 6.35
N GLY A 201 -8.43 21.35 6.93
CA GLY A 201 -8.99 21.15 8.25
C GLY A 201 -8.54 19.80 8.85
N PRO A 202 -9.05 19.45 10.04
CA PRO A 202 -8.56 18.30 10.81
C PRO A 202 -8.88 16.91 10.21
N LYS A 203 -9.62 16.87 9.08
CA LYS A 203 -9.96 15.63 8.36
C LYS A 203 -9.17 15.46 7.06
N ASP A 204 -8.24 16.37 6.79
CA ASP A 204 -7.33 16.28 5.65
C ASP A 204 -6.05 15.56 6.08
N GLY A 205 -5.41 14.85 5.14
CA GLY A 205 -4.13 14.17 5.37
C GLY A 205 -2.99 15.17 5.62
N ASP A 206 -2.00 14.75 6.41
CA ASP A 206 -0.80 15.53 6.75
C ASP A 206 0.42 14.90 6.09
N ILE A 207 0.99 15.57 5.07
CA ILE A 207 2.14 15.04 4.33
C ILE A 207 3.38 15.48 5.08
N ILE A 208 4.23 14.54 5.45
CA ILE A 208 5.50 14.84 6.13
C ILE A 208 6.57 15.17 5.10
N TRP A 209 6.72 14.30 4.10
CA TRP A 209 7.59 14.49 2.95
C TRP A 209 6.98 13.82 1.71
N ARG A 210 7.42 14.28 0.54
CA ARG A 210 6.99 13.84 -0.79
C ARG A 210 8.22 13.68 -1.67
N TYR A 211 8.37 12.53 -2.30
CA TYR A 211 9.37 12.28 -3.34
C TYR A 211 8.65 12.02 -4.66
N ASP A 212 8.79 12.91 -5.64
CA ASP A 212 8.11 12.83 -6.94
C ASP A 212 9.00 12.06 -7.93
N MET A 213 8.68 10.79 -8.19
CA MET A 213 9.56 9.96 -9.01
C MET A 213 9.57 10.41 -10.48
N MET A 214 8.51 11.06 -10.97
CA MET A 214 8.48 11.56 -12.35
C MET A 214 9.43 12.72 -12.53
N ASP A 215 9.41 13.69 -11.61
CA ASP A 215 10.27 14.87 -11.68
C ASP A 215 11.73 14.54 -11.31
N GLU A 216 11.95 13.71 -10.29
CA GLU A 216 13.29 13.43 -9.76
C GLU A 216 14.04 12.35 -10.56
N LEU A 217 13.35 11.33 -11.08
CA LEU A 217 13.97 10.16 -11.73
C LEU A 217 13.61 10.01 -13.21
N GLY A 218 12.74 10.89 -13.73
CA GLY A 218 12.25 10.81 -15.10
C GLY A 218 11.40 9.58 -15.40
N VAL A 219 10.87 8.88 -14.38
CA VAL A 219 10.11 7.64 -14.58
C VAL A 219 8.82 7.93 -15.35
N PHE A 220 8.42 6.98 -16.19
CA PHE A 220 7.18 7.09 -16.96
C PHE A 220 6.21 6.01 -16.47
N PRO A 221 5.37 6.30 -15.45
CA PRO A 221 4.46 5.28 -14.93
C PRO A 221 3.43 4.89 -15.99
N HIS A 222 3.15 3.61 -16.17
CA HIS A 222 2.13 3.20 -17.14
C HIS A 222 0.80 2.92 -16.44
N ASN A 223 -0.28 3.62 -16.83
CA ASN A 223 -1.68 3.48 -16.40
C ASN A 223 -1.98 3.69 -14.90
N ALA A 224 -1.11 3.27 -13.99
CA ALA A 224 -1.26 3.50 -12.55
C ALA A 224 0.09 3.30 -11.86
N SER A 225 0.28 4.02 -10.75
CA SER A 225 1.41 3.79 -9.85
C SER A 225 0.99 2.95 -8.66
N ASN A 226 1.83 1.98 -8.29
CA ASN A 226 1.60 1.09 -7.16
C ASN A 226 2.90 0.59 -6.55
N CYS A 227 2.97 0.60 -5.23
CA CYS A 227 3.88 -0.24 -4.47
C CYS A 227 3.36 -0.37 -3.05
N SER A 228 3.25 -1.59 -2.52
CA SER A 228 3.17 -1.80 -1.09
C SER A 228 4.59 -1.68 -0.53
N ILE A 229 4.96 -0.46 -0.14
CA ILE A 229 6.30 -0.08 0.33
C ILE A 229 6.75 -1.01 1.43
N ILE A 230 8.03 -1.39 1.44
CA ILE A 230 8.63 -2.04 2.60
C ILE A 230 9.59 -1.08 3.30
N VAL A 231 9.54 -1.06 4.63
CA VAL A 231 10.45 -0.29 5.46
C VAL A 231 11.39 -1.25 6.17
N VAL A 232 12.70 -1.08 5.99
CA VAL A 232 13.72 -1.90 6.65
C VAL A 232 14.75 -0.98 7.29
N GLY A 233 14.79 -0.95 8.62
CA GLY A 233 15.64 -0.01 9.35
C GLY A 233 15.21 1.44 9.11
N ASP A 234 16.11 2.24 8.57
CA ASP A 234 15.93 3.65 8.22
C ASP A 234 15.59 3.87 6.74
N MET A 235 15.33 2.81 5.98
CA MET A 235 15.10 2.87 4.54
C MET A 235 13.68 2.48 4.15
N VAL A 236 13.14 3.20 3.17
CA VAL A 236 11.90 2.93 2.44
C VAL A 236 12.27 2.39 1.07
N TYR A 237 11.69 1.28 0.63
CA TYR A 237 11.90 0.76 -0.73
C TYR A 237 10.61 0.71 -1.54
N ALA A 238 10.69 1.18 -2.78
CA ALA A 238 9.54 1.37 -3.64
C ALA A 238 9.81 0.96 -5.09
N CYS A 239 8.80 0.35 -5.72
CA CYS A 239 8.68 0.23 -7.16
C CYS A 239 8.35 1.60 -7.75
N THR A 240 9.00 1.97 -8.85
CA THR A 240 8.77 3.26 -9.52
C THR A 240 7.60 3.25 -10.49
N SER A 241 7.04 2.06 -10.77
CA SER A 241 5.97 1.84 -11.75
C SER A 241 6.30 2.24 -13.18
N ASN A 242 7.59 2.46 -13.51
CA ASN A 242 8.05 2.76 -14.86
C ASN A 242 7.51 1.74 -15.87
N GLY A 243 7.20 2.19 -17.09
CA GLY A 243 6.52 1.34 -18.06
C GLY A 243 6.46 1.93 -19.45
N GLN A 244 5.58 1.36 -20.27
CA GLN A 244 5.48 1.71 -21.68
C GLN A 244 4.67 3.00 -21.94
N ASP A 245 4.75 3.50 -23.17
CA ASP A 245 3.85 4.52 -23.67
C ASP A 245 2.46 3.95 -24.01
N TRP A 246 1.55 4.83 -24.47
CA TRP A 246 0.20 4.45 -24.87
C TRP A 246 0.13 3.50 -26.09
N THR A 247 1.24 3.32 -26.83
CA THR A 247 1.30 2.40 -27.98
C THR A 247 1.61 0.96 -27.57
N HIS A 248 1.96 0.75 -26.30
CA HIS A 248 2.41 -0.53 -25.75
C HIS A 248 3.53 -1.15 -26.60
N SER A 249 4.48 -0.31 -27.00
CA SER A 249 5.60 -0.71 -27.87
C SER A 249 6.94 -0.10 -27.47
N ASN A 250 6.96 1.04 -26.76
CA ASN A 250 8.19 1.69 -26.32
C ASN A 250 8.15 1.96 -24.82
N VAL A 251 9.30 1.85 -24.16
CA VAL A 251 9.53 2.36 -22.80
C VAL A 251 10.14 3.75 -22.93
N PRO A 252 9.42 4.84 -22.59
CA PRO A 252 9.93 6.21 -22.79
C PRO A 252 11.19 6.52 -21.97
N SER A 253 11.29 5.93 -20.78
CA SER A 253 12.38 6.15 -19.84
C SER A 253 13.11 4.83 -19.54
N PRO A 254 13.79 4.21 -20.53
CA PRO A 254 14.35 2.88 -20.38
C PRO A 254 15.56 2.83 -19.44
N LEU A 255 16.12 3.98 -19.08
CA LEU A 255 17.24 4.11 -18.14
C LEU A 255 16.81 4.56 -16.74
N SER A 256 15.54 4.92 -16.54
CA SER A 256 15.05 5.25 -15.19
C SER A 256 15.00 3.98 -14.34
N PRO A 257 15.28 4.10 -13.04
CA PRO A 257 15.24 2.96 -12.13
C PRO A 257 13.83 2.38 -12.03
N SER A 258 13.78 1.08 -11.82
CA SER A 258 12.56 0.31 -11.56
C SER A 258 12.29 0.17 -10.06
N PHE A 259 13.34 0.21 -9.25
CA PHE A 259 13.28 0.00 -7.81
C PHE A 259 14.27 0.94 -7.11
N ILE A 260 13.78 1.64 -6.08
CA ILE A 260 14.55 2.68 -5.39
C ILE A 260 14.53 2.50 -3.89
N ALA A 261 15.49 3.14 -3.22
CA ALA A 261 15.55 3.27 -1.78
C ALA A 261 15.61 4.74 -1.38
N LEU A 262 14.79 5.11 -0.39
CA LEU A 262 14.73 6.46 0.19
C LEU A 262 15.03 6.40 1.69
N ASP A 263 15.56 7.48 2.26
CA ASP A 263 15.60 7.66 3.70
C ASP A 263 14.17 7.78 4.25
N ALA A 264 13.81 6.95 5.23
CA ALA A 264 12.46 6.88 5.77
C ALA A 264 12.04 8.17 6.49
N LYS A 265 12.99 8.95 7.03
CA LYS A 265 12.71 10.18 7.78
C LYS A 265 12.61 11.40 6.87
N THR A 266 13.43 11.47 5.82
CA THR A 266 13.56 12.67 4.99
C THR A 266 12.96 12.52 3.60
N GLY A 267 12.81 11.30 3.10
CA GLY A 267 12.42 11.02 1.71
C GLY A 267 13.54 11.22 0.69
N GLU A 268 14.77 11.48 1.13
CA GLU A 268 15.93 11.66 0.26
C GLU A 268 16.28 10.35 -0.47
N LEU A 269 16.62 10.44 -1.77
CA LEU A 269 17.09 9.29 -2.53
C LEU A 269 18.39 8.75 -1.94
N LYS A 270 18.42 7.45 -1.67
CA LYS A 270 19.58 6.73 -1.14
C LYS A 270 20.06 5.62 -2.05
N GLY A 271 19.29 5.28 -3.08
CA GLY A 271 19.84 4.52 -4.19
C GLY A 271 18.82 3.98 -5.17
N GLU A 272 19.35 3.50 -6.28
CA GLU A 272 18.61 2.98 -7.44
C GLU A 272 19.00 1.53 -7.71
N ASP A 273 18.13 0.74 -8.36
CA ASP A 273 18.54 -0.59 -8.82
C ASP A 273 19.53 -0.51 -9.99
N ASP A 274 20.49 -1.43 -10.01
CA ASP A 274 21.44 -1.61 -11.13
C ASP A 274 21.06 -2.81 -12.02
N ALA A 275 19.80 -3.23 -12.00
CA ALA A 275 19.39 -4.47 -12.67
C ALA A 275 19.18 -4.30 -14.18
N GLY A 276 18.97 -3.07 -14.66
CA GLY A 276 18.75 -2.77 -16.08
C GLY A 276 17.40 -3.31 -16.58
N ILE A 277 16.36 -3.21 -15.75
CA ILE A 277 15.02 -3.76 -16.02
C ILE A 277 14.31 -2.95 -17.10
N GLY A 278 14.44 -1.61 -17.05
CA GLY A 278 13.76 -0.63 -17.90
C GLY A 278 13.62 -1.00 -19.38
N PRO A 279 14.70 -1.37 -20.11
CA PRO A 279 14.63 -1.66 -21.54
C PRO A 279 13.80 -2.90 -21.91
N ASN A 280 13.49 -3.77 -20.94
CA ASN A 280 12.85 -5.07 -21.17
C ASN A 280 11.43 -5.15 -20.59
N ILE A 281 10.87 -4.04 -20.10
CA ILE A 281 9.52 -4.01 -19.52
C ILE A 281 8.47 -4.40 -20.57
N PHE A 282 7.63 -5.38 -20.25
CA PHE A 282 6.55 -5.85 -21.12
C PHE A 282 5.37 -4.89 -21.21
N HIS A 283 5.04 -4.20 -20.12
CA HIS A 283 3.89 -3.30 -20.07
C HIS A 283 4.07 -2.21 -18.99
N GLY A 284 4.13 -2.61 -17.72
CA GLY A 284 4.38 -1.72 -16.59
C GLY A 284 5.05 -2.44 -15.44
N GLN A 285 5.06 -1.83 -14.27
CA GLN A 285 5.67 -2.41 -13.07
C GLN A 285 4.77 -2.20 -11.85
N TRP A 286 4.22 -3.30 -11.33
CA TRP A 286 3.27 -3.23 -10.22
C TRP A 286 3.56 -4.23 -9.09
N SER A 287 4.70 -4.92 -9.14
CA SER A 287 5.17 -5.76 -8.03
C SER A 287 5.49 -4.92 -6.80
N SER A 288 5.22 -5.47 -5.62
CA SER A 288 5.66 -4.89 -4.34
C SER A 288 6.80 -5.72 -3.77
N PRO A 289 7.79 -5.09 -3.10
CA PRO A 289 8.92 -5.80 -2.55
C PRO A 289 8.56 -6.59 -1.29
N SER A 290 9.35 -7.63 -1.05
CA SER A 290 9.49 -8.28 0.25
C SER A 290 10.96 -8.32 0.67
N TYR A 291 11.22 -8.75 1.90
CA TYR A 291 12.56 -8.85 2.45
C TYR A 291 12.73 -10.14 3.25
N GLY A 292 13.92 -10.74 3.14
CA GLY A 292 14.29 -11.95 3.87
C GLY A 292 15.78 -11.99 4.19
N VAL A 293 16.16 -12.93 5.06
CA VAL A 293 17.56 -13.17 5.44
C VAL A 293 18.01 -14.52 4.88
N VAL A 294 18.90 -14.50 3.91
CA VAL A 294 19.46 -15.70 3.26
C VAL A 294 20.94 -15.82 3.67
N ASN A 295 21.31 -16.94 4.30
CA ASN A 295 22.68 -17.18 4.78
C ASN A 295 23.25 -16.04 5.65
N GLY A 296 22.39 -15.43 6.47
CA GLY A 296 22.75 -14.30 7.34
C GLY A 296 22.84 -12.94 6.63
N GLN A 297 22.49 -12.85 5.34
CA GLN A 297 22.45 -11.61 4.58
C GLN A 297 21.00 -11.20 4.28
N GLY A 298 20.65 -9.97 4.65
CA GLY A 298 19.37 -9.37 4.25
C GLY A 298 19.30 -9.16 2.74
N GLN A 299 18.16 -9.46 2.13
CA GLN A 299 17.91 -9.28 0.71
C GLN A 299 16.50 -8.75 0.50
N LEU A 300 16.35 -7.82 -0.45
CA LEU A 300 15.05 -7.37 -0.97
C LEU A 300 14.69 -8.22 -2.18
N PHE A 301 13.46 -8.71 -2.26
CA PHE A 301 12.95 -9.47 -3.41
C PHE A 301 11.95 -8.62 -4.19
N PHE A 302 12.12 -8.55 -5.50
CA PHE A 302 11.31 -7.68 -6.38
C PHE A 302 10.97 -8.37 -7.70
N GLY A 303 9.71 -8.33 -8.11
CA GLY A 303 9.28 -8.78 -9.42
C GLY A 303 9.39 -7.67 -10.47
N GLY A 304 10.21 -7.88 -11.50
CA GLY A 304 10.38 -6.94 -12.60
C GLY A 304 9.25 -6.98 -13.62
N GLY A 305 9.05 -5.85 -14.31
CA GLY A 305 8.13 -5.75 -15.45
C GLY A 305 8.61 -6.51 -16.69
N ASP A 306 9.84 -7.02 -16.64
CA ASP A 306 10.49 -7.89 -17.63
C ASP A 306 10.25 -9.39 -17.35
N GLY A 307 9.49 -9.72 -16.30
CA GLY A 307 9.19 -11.10 -15.95
C GLY A 307 10.29 -11.80 -15.14
N ILE A 308 11.26 -11.05 -14.61
CA ILE A 308 12.37 -11.58 -13.80
C ILE A 308 12.16 -11.23 -12.33
N CYS A 309 12.34 -12.20 -11.44
CA CYS A 309 12.41 -11.98 -10.01
C CYS A 309 13.85 -11.68 -9.60
N TYR A 310 14.08 -10.56 -8.93
CA TYR A 310 15.39 -10.07 -8.53
C TYR A 310 15.54 -10.15 -7.01
N ALA A 311 16.78 -10.36 -6.57
CA ALA A 311 17.20 -10.00 -5.22
C ALA A 311 18.22 -8.87 -5.24
N PHE A 312 18.05 -7.91 -4.34
CA PHE A 312 18.95 -6.78 -4.16
C PHE A 312 19.55 -6.76 -2.76
N ASN A 313 20.78 -6.26 -2.66
CA ASN A 313 21.36 -5.87 -1.38
C ASN A 313 20.59 -4.66 -0.84
N PRO A 314 20.03 -4.71 0.38
CA PRO A 314 19.28 -3.60 0.95
C PRO A 314 20.14 -2.38 1.27
N LYS A 315 21.47 -2.53 1.36
CA LYS A 315 22.39 -1.42 1.61
C LYS A 315 22.89 -0.87 0.28
N PRO A 316 22.53 0.36 -0.10
CA PRO A 316 23.07 0.99 -1.28
C PRO A 316 24.60 1.11 -1.21
N VAL A 317 25.23 1.06 -2.38
CA VAL A 317 26.68 1.18 -2.53
C VAL A 317 26.96 2.29 -3.52
N TYR A 318 27.63 3.34 -3.05
CA TYR A 318 28.09 4.45 -3.89
C TYR A 318 28.98 3.96 -5.04
N ASP A 319 28.70 4.49 -6.22
CA ASP A 319 29.46 4.28 -7.44
C ASP A 319 30.09 5.62 -7.86
N GLU A 320 31.42 5.66 -7.89
CA GLU A 320 32.17 6.88 -8.18
C GLU A 320 32.02 7.32 -9.65
N ASP A 321 31.76 6.39 -10.57
CA ASP A 321 31.69 6.68 -12.01
C ASP A 321 30.34 7.30 -12.38
N GLU A 322 29.26 6.86 -11.72
CA GLU A 322 27.90 7.36 -11.92
C GLU A 322 27.49 8.46 -10.93
N ASP A 323 28.31 8.71 -9.89
CA ASP A 323 28.02 9.64 -8.78
C ASP A 323 26.67 9.36 -8.08
N LEU A 324 26.34 8.07 -7.93
CA LEU A 324 25.05 7.59 -7.42
C LEU A 324 25.23 6.35 -6.54
N ASP A 325 24.31 6.16 -5.59
CA ASP A 325 24.22 4.96 -4.77
C ASP A 325 23.35 3.88 -5.44
N PHE A 326 23.81 2.62 -5.46
CA PHE A 326 23.05 1.53 -6.07
C PHE A 326 22.66 0.41 -5.10
N LEU A 327 21.42 -0.06 -5.22
CA LEU A 327 20.95 -1.36 -4.75
C LEU A 327 21.54 -2.44 -5.65
N ARG A 328 22.68 -3.01 -5.24
CA ARG A 328 23.38 -4.03 -6.04
C ARG A 328 22.56 -5.32 -6.15
N LYS A 329 22.31 -5.76 -7.38
CA LYS A 329 21.70 -7.06 -7.69
C LYS A 329 22.55 -8.20 -7.13
N VAL A 330 21.93 -9.07 -6.34
CA VAL A 330 22.55 -10.27 -5.75
C VAL A 330 22.33 -11.48 -6.64
N TRP A 331 21.09 -11.69 -7.09
CA TRP A 331 20.71 -12.75 -8.03
C TRP A 331 19.44 -12.35 -8.80
N TRP A 332 19.14 -13.12 -9.83
CA TRP A 332 17.90 -12.99 -10.60
C TRP A 332 17.40 -14.37 -11.04
N PHE A 333 16.09 -14.48 -11.26
CA PHE A 333 15.41 -15.69 -11.73
C PHE A 333 14.35 -15.34 -12.75
N ASP A 334 14.48 -15.91 -13.95
CA ASP A 334 13.50 -15.76 -15.04
C ASP A 334 12.23 -16.56 -14.71
N ALA A 335 11.16 -15.86 -14.36
CA ALA A 335 9.90 -16.50 -13.97
C ALA A 335 9.06 -16.94 -15.17
N ASN A 336 9.54 -16.72 -16.40
CA ASN A 336 8.91 -17.17 -17.62
C ASN A 336 9.60 -18.44 -18.14
N PRO A 337 8.96 -19.62 -18.05
CA PRO A 337 9.52 -20.84 -18.62
C PRO A 337 9.76 -20.70 -20.14
N PRO A 338 10.85 -21.28 -20.69
CA PRO A 338 11.22 -21.13 -22.10
C PRO A 338 10.10 -21.49 -23.09
N GLU A 339 9.28 -22.49 -22.76
CA GLU A 339 8.14 -22.96 -23.55
C GLU A 339 7.02 -21.92 -23.73
N TYR A 340 6.95 -20.90 -22.86
CA TYR A 340 5.98 -19.80 -22.99
C TYR A 340 6.55 -18.59 -23.73
N LYS A 341 7.83 -18.64 -24.16
CA LYS A 341 8.46 -17.53 -24.89
C LYS A 341 8.37 -17.68 -26.40
N LYS A 342 8.14 -18.90 -26.89
CA LYS A 342 8.13 -19.21 -28.32
C LYS A 342 6.96 -20.12 -28.68
N ASP A 343 6.38 -19.88 -29.84
CA ASP A 343 5.35 -20.76 -30.41
C ASP A 343 5.95 -22.06 -30.98
N GLU A 344 5.09 -22.94 -31.51
CA GLU A 344 5.49 -24.22 -32.11
C GLU A 344 6.47 -24.07 -33.28
N ASP A 345 6.47 -22.90 -33.96
CA ASP A 345 7.36 -22.56 -35.07
C ASP A 345 8.67 -21.89 -34.60
N GLY A 346 8.85 -21.72 -33.28
CA GLY A 346 10.03 -21.12 -32.67
C GLY A 346 10.10 -19.59 -32.72
N LYS A 347 9.00 -18.92 -33.08
CA LYS A 347 8.88 -17.46 -33.11
C LYS A 347 8.49 -16.94 -31.73
N ALA A 348 9.02 -15.78 -31.35
CA ALA A 348 8.70 -15.16 -30.06
C ALA A 348 7.20 -14.88 -29.93
N ILE A 349 6.60 -15.33 -28.83
CA ILE A 349 5.23 -15.00 -28.46
C ILE A 349 5.22 -13.57 -27.91
N LYS A 350 4.34 -12.72 -28.45
CA LYS A 350 4.25 -11.32 -28.06
C LYS A 350 3.35 -11.17 -26.84
N TYR A 351 3.79 -10.45 -25.81
CA TYR A 351 2.91 -9.97 -24.74
C TYR A 351 1.78 -9.08 -25.34
N PRO A 352 0.52 -9.17 -24.89
CA PRO A 352 0.00 -9.91 -23.73
C PRO A 352 -0.70 -11.23 -24.11
N ALA A 353 -0.20 -11.99 -25.10
CA ALA A 353 -0.80 -13.28 -25.45
C ALA A 353 -0.96 -14.16 -24.21
N ALA A 354 -2.12 -14.83 -24.06
CA ALA A 354 -2.47 -15.56 -22.85
C ALA A 354 -1.52 -16.73 -22.55
N GLU A 355 -0.95 -17.30 -23.61
CA GLU A 355 0.04 -18.36 -23.64
C GLU A 355 1.50 -17.84 -23.66
N GLY A 356 1.70 -16.53 -23.59
CA GLY A 356 2.99 -15.88 -23.73
C GLY A 356 3.72 -15.61 -22.41
N PRO A 357 4.87 -14.92 -22.48
CA PRO A 357 5.55 -14.46 -21.27
C PRO A 357 4.71 -13.41 -20.55
N SER A 358 4.95 -13.26 -19.26
CA SER A 358 4.28 -12.32 -18.38
C SER A 358 5.28 -11.51 -17.56
N GLU A 359 4.91 -10.28 -17.25
CA GLU A 359 5.53 -9.48 -16.19
C GLU A 359 5.17 -10.05 -14.81
N ILE A 360 5.96 -9.74 -13.79
CA ILE A 360 5.62 -10.13 -12.42
C ILE A 360 4.83 -9.01 -11.75
N ASN A 361 3.51 -9.16 -11.67
CA ASN A 361 2.65 -8.24 -10.90
C ASN A 361 2.44 -8.70 -9.45
N ALA A 362 2.70 -9.98 -9.16
CA ALA A 362 2.63 -10.53 -7.81
C ALA A 362 3.78 -10.03 -6.93
N THR A 363 3.57 -10.06 -5.61
CA THR A 363 4.64 -9.82 -4.63
C THR A 363 5.41 -11.13 -4.39
N PRO A 364 6.74 -11.16 -4.56
CA PRO A 364 7.57 -12.28 -4.09
C PRO A 364 7.40 -12.44 -2.56
N VAL A 365 7.37 -13.68 -2.07
CA VAL A 365 7.24 -13.98 -0.63
C VAL A 365 8.44 -14.78 -0.13
N PHE A 366 8.81 -14.58 1.14
CA PHE A 366 9.95 -15.22 1.81
C PHE A 366 9.54 -15.98 3.06
#